data_AF-A0A2R8BHG7-F1
#
_entry.id   AF-A0A2R8BHG7-F1
#
_cell.length_a   1.000
_cell.length_b   1.000
_cell.length_c   1.000
_cell.angle_alpha   90.00
_cell.angle_beta   90.00
_cell.angle_gamma   90.00
#
_symmetry.space_group_name_H-M   'P 1'
#
loop_
_entity.id
_entity.type
_entity.pdbx_description
1 polymer ?
#
loop_
_entity_poly.entity_id
_entity_poly.type
_entity_poly.pdbx_seq_one_letter_code
_entity_poly.pdbx_strand_id
1 'polypeptide(L)'
;MSKVQFRNQLVFHAIHVPSGARGELVSFTRIVTRGKGDKTTVKTTYEALFRVDDVLVTPNGDPNEIGKYFVRTFGDCNVLSLEERNQDRYCRDQWIFDNFAVRQNGQ
;
A
#
# COMPACT_ATOMS: atom_id res chain seq x y z
N MET A 1 -9.21 14.08 -20.27
CA MET A 1 -8.45 12.82 -20.03
C MET A 1 -7.76 12.92 -18.67
N SER A 2 -7.76 11.87 -17.84
CA SER A 2 -7.07 11.86 -16.54
C SER A 2 -5.72 11.18 -16.63
N LYS A 3 -4.70 11.78 -16.01
CA LYS A 3 -3.34 11.24 -15.93
C LYS A 3 -3.02 10.86 -14.48
N VAL A 4 -2.41 9.70 -14.29
CA VAL A 4 -1.91 9.25 -12.98
C VAL A 4 -0.39 9.13 -13.08
N GLN A 5 0.32 9.66 -12.09
CA GLN A 5 1.76 9.57 -11.96
C GLN A 5 2.12 9.04 -10.56
N PHE A 6 3.14 8.20 -10.49
CA PHE A 6 3.72 7.72 -9.24
C PHE A 6 5.15 8.26 -9.11
N ARG A 7 5.53 8.71 -7.91
CA ARG A 7 6.86 9.28 -7.61
C ARG A 7 7.34 8.82 -6.23
N ASN A 8 8.64 8.99 -5.98
CA ASN A 8 9.27 8.74 -4.68
C ASN A 8 8.94 7.35 -4.12
N GLN A 9 9.00 6.34 -4.99
CA GLN A 9 8.74 4.97 -4.58
C GLN A 9 9.90 4.46 -3.73
N LEU A 10 9.58 4.03 -2.52
CA LEU A 10 10.49 3.38 -1.59
C LEU A 10 9.95 1.97 -1.31
N VAL A 11 10.83 0.98 -1.31
CA VAL A 11 10.49 -0.42 -1.06
C VAL A 11 11.32 -0.91 0.11
N PHE A 12 10.67 -1.58 1.05
CA PHE A 12 11.32 -2.11 2.25
C PHE A 12 10.80 -3.51 2.55
N HIS A 13 11.64 -4.34 3.16
CA HIS A 13 11.15 -5.52 3.87
C HIS A 13 10.58 -5.09 5.22
N ALA A 14 9.36 -5.54 5.50
CA ALA A 14 8.63 -5.17 6.69
C ALA A 14 7.94 -6.37 7.32
N ILE A 15 7.69 -6.26 8.62
CA ILE A 15 6.86 -7.18 9.37
C ILE A 15 5.63 -6.41 9.84
N HIS A 16 4.43 -6.84 9.46
CA HIS A 16 3.19 -6.25 9.96
C HIS A 16 2.99 -6.66 11.42
N VAL A 17 3.25 -5.73 12.33
CA VAL A 17 3.36 -5.94 13.78
C VAL A 17 2.15 -6.68 14.36
N PRO A 18 0.89 -6.32 14.03
CA PRO A 18 -0.28 -7.01 14.59
C PRO A 18 -0.39 -8.50 14.20
N SER A 19 0.10 -8.87 13.02
CA SER A 19 -0.08 -10.23 12.46
C SER A 19 1.19 -11.08 12.47
N GLY A 20 2.37 -10.46 12.65
CA GLY A 20 3.67 -11.11 12.43
C GLY A 20 4.01 -11.41 10.97
N ALA A 21 3.12 -11.09 10.03
CA ALA A 21 3.29 -11.37 8.60
C ALA A 21 4.49 -10.62 8.02
N ARG A 22 5.29 -11.32 7.22
CA ARG A 22 6.46 -10.76 6.53
C ARG A 22 6.09 -10.41 5.09
N GLY A 23 6.72 -9.36 4.57
CA GLY A 23 6.37 -8.87 3.26
C GLY A 23 7.18 -7.68 2.78
N GLU A 24 6.77 -7.18 1.63
CA GLU A 24 7.28 -5.95 1.04
C GLU A 24 6.34 -4.79 1.32
N LEU A 25 6.85 -3.75 1.99
CA LEU A 25 6.18 -2.47 2.13
C LEU A 25 6.68 -1.51 1.04
N VAL A 26 5.78 -1.09 0.17
CA VAL A 26 6.02 -0.09 -0.86
C VAL A 26 5.34 1.20 -0.44
N SER A 27 6.07 2.31 -0.39
CA SER A 27 5.50 3.63 -0.17
C SER A 27 5.79 4.55 -1.33
N PHE A 28 4.82 5.37 -1.74
CA PHE A 28 4.93 6.23 -2.91
C PHE A 28 4.01 7.46 -2.83
N THR A 29 4.29 8.45 -3.67
CA THR A 29 3.40 9.59 -3.92
C THR A 29 2.62 9.34 -5.20
N ARG A 30 1.29 9.42 -5.13
CA ARG A 30 0.41 9.36 -6.29
C ARG A 30 -0.13 10.74 -6.61
N ILE A 31 0.02 11.15 -7.87
CA ILE A 31 -0.49 12.43 -8.38
C ILE A 31 -1.51 12.12 -9.46
N VAL A 32 -2.74 12.58 -9.25
CA VAL A 32 -3.84 12.45 -10.20
C VAL A 32 -4.17 13.82 -10.77
N THR A 33 -3.96 13.98 -12.07
CA THR A 33 -4.34 15.18 -12.81
C THR A 33 -5.61 14.88 -13.61
N ARG A 34 -6.68 15.64 -13.38
CA ARG A 34 -7.94 15.54 -14.12
C ARG A 34 -8.16 16.82 -14.90
N GLY A 35 -8.31 16.71 -16.22
CA GLY A 35 -8.78 17.80 -17.08
C GLY A 35 -10.29 17.67 -17.35
N LYS A 36 -11.04 18.78 -17.19
CA LYS A 36 -12.45 18.91 -17.60
C LYS A 36 -12.65 20.27 -18.28
N GLY A 37 -12.85 20.28 -19.60
CA GLY A 37 -12.80 21.50 -20.40
C GLY A 37 -11.44 22.18 -20.26
N ASP A 38 -11.43 23.50 -20.05
CA ASP A 38 -10.21 24.29 -19.82
C ASP A 38 -9.68 24.22 -18.38
N LYS A 39 -10.37 23.48 -17.49
CA LYS A 39 -9.99 23.37 -16.08
C LYS A 39 -9.13 22.13 -15.86
N THR A 40 -8.04 22.31 -15.13
CA THR A 40 -7.18 21.23 -14.65
C THR A 40 -7.18 21.19 -13.13
N THR A 41 -7.45 20.02 -12.55
CA THR A 41 -7.34 19.78 -11.11
C THR A 41 -6.25 18.76 -10.85
N VAL A 42 -5.42 19.01 -9.84
CA VAL A 42 -4.35 18.10 -9.39
C VAL A 42 -4.66 17.67 -7.97
N LYS A 43 -4.64 16.35 -7.72
CA LYS A 43 -4.75 15.77 -6.38
C LYS A 43 -3.51 14.91 -6.11
N THR A 44 -2.86 15.17 -4.99
CA THR A 44 -1.72 14.39 -4.51
C THR A 44 -2.15 13.55 -3.31
N THR A 45 -1.76 12.28 -3.29
CA THR A 45 -1.93 11.38 -2.15
C THR A 45 -0.62 10.66 -1.84
N TYR A 46 -0.46 10.29 -0.58
CA TYR A 46 0.71 9.56 -0.06
C TYR A 46 0.23 8.17 0.34
N GLU A 47 0.74 7.16 -0.34
CA GLU A 47 0.22 5.81 -0.28
C GLU A 47 1.28 4.85 0.25
N ALA A 48 0.81 3.80 0.91
CA ALA A 48 1.59 2.67 1.37
C ALA A 48 0.84 1.38 1.03
N LEU A 49 1.57 0.41 0.50
CA LEU A 49 1.08 -0.90 0.07
C LEU A 49 2.02 -1.94 0.68
N PHE A 50 1.51 -2.74 1.60
CA PHE A 50 2.22 -3.90 2.13
C PHE A 50 1.72 -5.16 1.43
N ARG A 51 2.63 -5.93 0.85
CA ARG A 51 2.35 -7.22 0.20
C ARG A 51 2.95 -8.32 1.05
N VAL A 52 2.16 -9.33 1.38
CA VAL A 52 2.62 -10.43 2.21
C VAL A 52 3.33 -11.46 1.34
N ASP A 53 4.50 -11.91 1.78
CA ASP A 53 5.29 -12.95 1.08
C ASP A 53 4.67 -14.34 1.26
N ASP A 54 4.00 -14.56 2.39
CA ASP A 54 3.28 -15.79 2.73
C ASP A 54 1.76 -15.66 2.53
N VAL A 55 1.11 -16.78 2.18
CA VAL A 55 -0.35 -16.87 2.19
C VAL A 55 -0.83 -16.82 3.65
N LEU A 56 -1.32 -15.67 4.11
CA LEU A 56 -2.10 -15.60 5.35
C LEU A 56 -3.43 -16.34 5.12
N VAL A 57 -3.42 -17.65 5.31
CA VAL A 57 -4.65 -18.44 5.36
C VAL A 57 -5.29 -18.20 6.72
N THR A 58 -6.23 -17.28 6.81
CA THR A 58 -7.16 -17.27 7.95
C THR A 58 -8.29 -18.26 7.67
N PRO A 59 -8.70 -19.10 8.63
CA PRO A 59 -9.57 -20.23 8.32
C PRO A 59 -11.00 -19.92 7.86
N ASN A 60 -11.54 -18.70 7.97
CA ASN A 60 -12.98 -18.45 7.82
C ASN A 60 -13.34 -17.02 7.32
N GLY A 61 -12.85 -16.58 6.16
CA GLY A 61 -13.18 -15.25 5.63
C GLY A 61 -13.56 -15.27 4.15
N ASP A 62 -14.57 -14.48 3.78
CA ASP A 62 -15.00 -14.22 2.39
C ASP A 62 -13.77 -13.83 1.53
N PRO A 63 -13.63 -14.30 0.28
CA PRO A 63 -12.38 -14.21 -0.49
C PRO A 63 -11.98 -12.78 -0.90
N ASN A 64 -12.77 -11.76 -0.54
CA ASN A 64 -12.54 -10.38 -0.92
C ASN A 64 -11.83 -9.55 0.17
N GLU A 65 -11.89 -9.98 1.44
CA GLU A 65 -11.25 -9.28 2.55
C GLU A 65 -10.95 -10.23 3.71
N ILE A 66 -9.68 -10.42 4.02
CA ILE A 66 -9.23 -11.16 5.21
C ILE A 66 -8.78 -10.12 6.25
N GLY A 67 -9.65 -9.77 7.19
CA GLY A 67 -9.36 -8.71 8.17
C GLY A 67 -9.26 -7.34 7.50
N LYS A 68 -8.05 -6.75 7.45
CA LYS A 68 -7.77 -5.50 6.70
C LYS A 68 -7.05 -5.74 5.37
N TYR A 69 -6.83 -7.01 5.02
CA TYR A 69 -6.09 -7.38 3.82
C TYR A 69 -7.03 -7.62 2.65
N PHE A 70 -6.70 -7.01 1.52
CA PHE A 70 -7.35 -7.22 0.24
C PHE A 70 -6.62 -8.31 -0.53
N VAL A 71 -7.38 -9.27 -1.08
CA VAL A 71 -6.86 -10.20 -2.08
C VAL A 71 -6.80 -9.49 -3.43
N ARG A 72 -5.61 -9.38 -4.02
CA ARG A 72 -5.42 -8.87 -5.39
C ARG A 72 -4.86 -9.96 -6.28
N THR A 73 -5.43 -10.08 -7.47
CA THR A 73 -4.89 -10.95 -8.53
C THR A 73 -3.85 -10.18 -9.35
N PHE A 74 -2.64 -10.71 -9.43
CA PHE A 74 -1.55 -10.24 -10.28
C PHE A 74 -1.11 -11.38 -11.19
N GLY A 75 -1.54 -11.35 -12.46
CA GLY A 75 -1.36 -12.48 -13.38
C GLY A 75 -2.17 -13.69 -12.90
N ASP A 76 -1.50 -14.82 -12.71
CA ASP A 76 -2.10 -16.07 -12.22
C ASP A 76 -2.01 -16.24 -10.69
N CYS A 77 -1.48 -15.23 -9.97
CA CYS A 77 -1.25 -15.30 -8.53
C CYS A 77 -2.21 -14.37 -7.76
N ASN A 78 -2.73 -14.86 -6.63
CA ASN A 78 -3.43 -14.04 -5.64
C ASN A 78 -2.47 -13.62 -4.54
N VAL A 79 -2.38 -12.31 -4.29
CA VAL A 79 -1.50 -11.71 -3.28
C VAL A 79 -2.36 -11.00 -2.25
N LEU A 80 -2.04 -11.19 -0.97
CA LEU A 80 -2.65 -10.43 0.11
C LEU A 80 -1.94 -9.11 0.29
N SER A 81 -2.72 -8.04 0.38
CA SER A 81 -2.21 -6.68 0.45
C SER A 81 -2.93 -5.84 1.48
N LEU A 82 -2.18 -5.06 2.26
CA LEU A 82 -2.71 -4.04 3.16
C LEU A 82 -2.35 -2.67 2.59
N GLU A 83 -3.35 -1.81 2.41
CA GLU A 83 -3.21 -0.53 1.71
C GLU A 83 -3.72 0.62 2.55
N GLU A 84 -3.01 1.75 2.49
CA GLU A 84 -3.45 3.00 3.12
C GLU A 84 -3.17 4.19 2.20
N ARG A 85 -4.15 5.11 2.10
CA ARG A 85 -4.07 6.30 1.25
C ARG A 85 -4.36 7.55 2.06
N ASN A 86 -3.34 8.36 2.25
CA ASN A 86 -3.43 9.61 3.01
C ASN A 86 -3.34 10.84 2.11
N GLN A 87 -3.95 11.93 2.57
CA GLN A 87 -3.79 13.26 1.94
C GLN A 87 -2.49 13.94 2.40
N ASP A 88 -1.96 13.51 3.55
CA ASP A 88 -0.73 14.00 4.14
C ASP A 88 0.33 12.90 4.23
N ARG A 89 1.59 13.30 4.01
CA ARG A 89 2.75 12.41 4.13
C ARG A 89 2.92 11.95 5.58
N TYR A 90 2.73 12.85 6.55
CA TYR A 90 2.90 12.52 7.97
C TYR A 90 1.94 11.42 8.41
N CYS A 91 0.66 11.50 8.06
CA CYS A 91 -0.32 10.46 8.38
C CYS A 91 0.06 9.08 7.79
N ARG A 92 0.59 9.06 6.57
CA ARG A 92 1.07 7.81 5.95
C ARG A 92 2.30 7.26 6.68
N ASP A 93 3.26 8.13 7.00
CA ASP A 93 4.49 7.71 7.67
C ASP A 93 4.20 7.22 9.11
N GLN A 94 3.26 7.89 9.81
CA GLN A 94 2.77 7.45 11.12
C GLN A 94 2.07 6.10 11.04
N TRP A 95 1.17 5.91 10.05
CA TRP A 95 0.52 4.63 9.85
C TRP A 95 1.53 3.51 9.57
N ILE A 96 2.57 3.78 8.78
CA ILE A 96 3.66 2.83 8.57
C ILE A 96 4.34 2.50 9.89
N PHE A 97 4.72 3.50 10.67
CA PHE A 97 5.40 3.33 11.95
C PHE A 97 4.57 2.52 12.96
N ASP A 98 3.27 2.78 13.03
CA ASP A 98 2.35 2.13 13.97
C ASP A 98 2.09 0.66 13.62
N ASN A 99 2.15 0.30 12.33
CA ASN A 99 1.74 -1.03 11.86
C ASN A 99 2.90 -1.91 11.41
N PHE A 100 4.09 -1.37 11.14
CA PHE A 100 5.18 -2.13 10.53
C PHE A 100 6.53 -1.93 11.22
N ALA A 101 7.18 -3.05 11.51
CA ALA A 101 8.60 -3.08 11.80
C ALA A 101 9.36 -3.14 10.47
N VAL A 102 9.85 -2.00 10.01
CA VAL A 102 10.63 -1.89 8.77
C VAL A 102 12.09 -2.25 9.07
N ARG A 103 12.62 -3.31 8.46
CA ARG A 103 14.06 -3.57 8.51
C ARG A 103 14.74 -2.62 7.53
N GLN A 104 15.55 -1.70 8.03
CA GLN A 104 16.48 -0.99 7.14
C GLN A 104 17.46 -2.04 6.61
N ASN A 105 17.50 -2.22 5.29
CA ASN A 105 18.52 -3.06 4.67
C ASN A 105 19.89 -2.45 5.02
N GLY A 106 20.63 -3.12 5.92
CA GLY A 106 22.02 -2.82 6.24
C GLY A 106 22.29 -2.28 7.64
N GLN A 107 22.22 -3.15 8.66
CA GLN A 107 23.26 -3.34 9.68
C GLN A 107 23.31 -4.81 10.08
#